data_AF-A0A9D4ECA9-F1
#
_entry.id   AF-A0A9D4ECA9-F1
#
_cell.length_a   1.000
_cell.length_b   1.000
_cell.length_c   1.000
_cell.angle_alpha   90.00
_cell.angle_beta   90.00
_cell.angle_gamma   90.00
#
_symmetry.space_group_name_H-M   'P 1'
#
loop_
_entity.id
_entity.type
_entity.pdbx_description
1 polymer ?
#
loop_
_entity_poly.entity_id
_entity_poly.type
_entity_poly.pdbx_seq_one_letter_code
_entity_poly.pdbx_strand_id
1 'polypeptide(L)'
;MLKNIEDVLLPEQITPADINNSLKQLLMSVNNKTAKPSSDHHESDVHDNELRKLNETIQVVRKEKQIRHSIQSQESDIKGILTDFMKSVSEQILELKYELKEHVKKTSAQMEELKDITCGLKKHHSLCCNDISSKMQDVAEESESVKTQMSVLNEELLKRFQSFTDSIKTQLSAITDHKKENHHSTQNKDQSSNNENTNDSSSVVSEIQKTPNKDQRSSQTVTRQTLIIGDSILKGINKSGLKTDVDVLTCPGKKLNEIQSNLSREIATK
;
A
#
# COMPACT_ATOMS: atom_id res chain seq x y z
N MET A 1 30.65 -10.57 -30.27
CA MET A 1 30.44 -10.56 -31.73
C MET A 1 31.22 -9.42 -32.39
N LEU A 2 32.55 -9.38 -32.21
CA LEU A 2 33.45 -8.38 -32.80
C LEU A 2 34.70 -9.10 -33.32
N LYS A 3 34.54 -9.97 -34.33
CA LYS A 3 35.66 -10.71 -34.93
C LYS A 3 35.77 -10.61 -36.46
N ASN A 4 34.88 -9.90 -37.15
CA ASN A 4 34.79 -9.97 -38.62
C ASN A 4 34.83 -8.59 -39.32
N ILE A 5 35.68 -7.65 -38.89
CA ILE A 5 35.88 -6.38 -39.62
C ILE A 5 37.30 -6.30 -40.26
N GLU A 6 38.18 -7.27 -40.02
CA GLU A 6 39.51 -7.29 -40.66
C GLU A 6 39.50 -7.81 -42.11
N ASP A 7 38.42 -8.47 -42.56
CA ASP A 7 38.37 -9.13 -43.87
C ASP A 7 37.66 -8.34 -44.98
N VAL A 8 37.32 -7.07 -44.76
CA VAL A 8 36.69 -6.24 -45.81
C VAL A 8 37.72 -5.29 -46.43
N LEU A 9 38.31 -5.79 -47.52
CA LEU A 9 38.91 -5.04 -48.62
C LEU A 9 40.16 -4.21 -48.30
N LEU A 10 41.33 -4.86 -48.35
CA LEU A 10 42.55 -4.20 -48.77
C LEU A 10 42.86 -4.64 -50.22
N PRO A 11 42.75 -3.75 -51.24
CA PRO A 11 43.41 -4.01 -52.51
C PRO A 11 44.92 -4.19 -52.25
N GLU A 12 45.59 -5.04 -53.04
CA GLU A 12 47.04 -5.30 -52.94
C GLU A 12 47.79 -3.98 -52.71
N GLN A 13 48.37 -3.82 -51.52
CA GLN A 13 49.11 -2.61 -51.18
C GLN A 13 50.37 -2.57 -52.04
N ILE A 14 50.45 -1.60 -52.95
CA ILE A 14 51.69 -1.27 -53.63
C ILE A 14 52.66 -0.76 -52.55
N THR A 15 53.72 -1.52 -52.30
CA THR A 15 54.67 -1.16 -51.25
C THR A 15 55.62 -0.06 -51.75
N PRO A 16 56.22 0.73 -50.85
CA PRO A 16 57.31 1.64 -51.21
C PRO A 16 58.48 0.91 -51.90
N ALA A 17 58.66 -0.39 -51.65
CA ALA A 17 59.65 -1.23 -52.31
C ALA A 17 59.29 -1.50 -53.77
N ASP A 18 58.01 -1.71 -54.09
CA ASP A 18 57.54 -1.91 -55.47
C ASP A 18 57.78 -0.67 -56.32
N ILE A 19 57.46 0.51 -55.78
CA ILE A 19 57.73 1.80 -56.46
C ILE A 19 59.23 1.98 -56.70
N ASN A 20 60.06 1.71 -55.69
CA ASN A 20 61.51 1.86 -55.79
C ASN A 20 62.10 0.86 -56.81
N ASN A 21 61.58 -0.35 -56.87
CA ASN A 21 61.97 -1.35 -57.86
C ASN A 21 61.58 -0.94 -59.28
N SER A 22 60.36 -0.43 -59.50
CA SER A 22 59.94 0.12 -60.80
C SER A 22 60.80 1.31 -61.22
N LEU A 23 61.18 2.19 -60.28
CA LEU A 23 62.05 3.35 -60.54
C LEU A 23 63.48 2.92 -60.91
N LYS A 24 64.02 1.92 -60.21
CA LYS A 24 65.34 1.33 -60.53
C LYS A 24 65.35 0.66 -61.90
N GLN A 25 64.31 -0.10 -62.24
CA GLN A 25 64.19 -0.73 -63.56
C GLN A 25 64.13 0.30 -64.68
N LEU A 26 63.37 1.39 -64.49
CA LEU A 26 63.30 2.49 -65.46
C LEU A 26 64.65 3.21 -65.62
N LEU A 27 65.32 3.54 -64.51
CA LEU A 27 66.66 4.15 -64.52
C LEU A 27 67.70 3.27 -65.21
N MET A 28 67.64 1.96 -65.02
CA MET A 28 68.52 1.01 -65.71
C MET A 28 68.20 0.90 -67.20
N SER A 29 66.92 0.95 -67.59
CA SER A 29 66.50 0.98 -69.00
C SER A 29 67.03 2.21 -69.72
N VAL A 30 66.92 3.40 -69.09
CA VAL A 30 67.40 4.67 -69.64
C VAL A 30 68.94 4.69 -69.73
N ASN A 31 69.65 4.25 -68.68
CA ASN A 31 71.12 4.24 -68.68
C ASN A 31 71.74 3.24 -69.69
N ASN A 32 71.08 2.10 -69.95
CA ASN A 32 71.59 1.11 -70.90
C ASN A 32 71.46 1.56 -72.37
N LYS A 33 70.54 2.49 -72.69
CA LYS A 33 70.37 3.00 -74.06
C LYS A 33 71.18 4.27 -74.36
N THR A 34 71.57 5.06 -73.36
CA THR A 34 72.54 6.16 -73.54
C THR A 34 73.93 5.70 -73.98
N ALA A 35 74.20 4.38 -73.96
CA ALA A 35 75.46 3.80 -74.43
C ALA A 35 75.49 3.45 -75.93
N LYS A 36 74.37 3.58 -76.69
CA LYS A 36 74.34 3.40 -78.15
C LYS A 36 73.28 4.30 -78.81
N PRO A 37 73.63 5.27 -79.65
CA PRO A 37 72.65 6.04 -80.40
C PRO A 37 72.16 5.21 -81.60
N SER A 38 70.94 4.68 -81.53
CA SER A 38 70.20 4.21 -82.70
C SER A 38 69.20 5.28 -83.15
N SER A 39 69.23 5.62 -84.44
CA SER A 39 68.37 6.62 -85.06
C SER A 39 67.05 6.00 -85.55
N ASP A 40 66.13 5.67 -84.66
CA ASP A 40 64.79 5.21 -85.07
C ASP A 40 63.69 6.03 -84.37
N HIS A 41 62.81 6.64 -85.16
CA HIS A 41 61.64 7.40 -84.69
C HIS A 41 60.63 6.58 -83.86
N HIS A 42 60.81 5.26 -83.75
CA HIS A 42 60.01 4.40 -82.87
C HIS A 42 60.41 4.43 -81.38
N GLU A 43 61.58 4.96 -81.02
CA GLU A 43 61.99 5.01 -79.61
C GLU A 43 61.32 6.13 -78.80
N SER A 44 60.91 7.23 -79.46
CA SER A 44 60.20 8.35 -78.81
C SER A 44 58.84 7.93 -78.25
N ASP A 45 58.06 7.17 -79.02
CA ASP A 45 56.72 6.73 -78.63
C ASP A 45 56.73 5.75 -77.44
N VAL A 46 57.80 4.94 -77.32
CA VAL A 46 57.98 4.02 -76.19
C VAL A 46 58.31 4.79 -74.92
N HIS A 47 59.19 5.80 -74.99
CA HIS A 47 59.52 6.64 -73.85
C HIS A 47 58.33 7.49 -73.36
N ASP A 48 57.54 8.03 -74.29
CA ASP A 48 56.31 8.77 -73.94
C ASP A 48 55.26 7.86 -73.27
N ASN A 49 55.19 6.58 -73.66
CA ASN A 49 54.31 5.60 -73.03
C ASN A 49 54.80 5.18 -71.63
N GLU A 50 56.10 4.99 -71.43
CA GLU A 50 56.68 4.69 -70.11
C GLU A 50 56.51 5.88 -69.14
N LEU A 51 56.73 7.10 -69.61
CA LEU A 51 56.49 8.33 -68.83
C LEU A 51 55.00 8.48 -68.45
N ARG A 52 54.08 8.15 -69.37
CA ARG A 52 52.64 8.15 -69.09
C ARG A 52 52.28 7.15 -68.00
N LYS A 53 52.77 5.91 -68.09
CA LYS A 53 52.55 4.87 -67.08
C LYS A 53 53.13 5.23 -65.72
N LEU A 54 54.31 5.86 -65.69
CA LEU A 54 54.92 6.35 -64.45
C LEU A 54 54.06 7.44 -63.82
N ASN A 55 53.57 8.39 -64.62
CA ASN A 55 52.69 9.46 -64.14
C ASN A 55 51.36 8.92 -63.59
N GLU A 56 50.75 7.94 -64.27
CA GLU A 56 49.55 7.23 -63.80
C GLU A 56 49.82 6.52 -62.46
N THR A 57 50.95 5.82 -62.34
CA THR A 57 51.37 5.16 -61.08
C THR A 57 51.54 6.18 -59.95
N ILE A 58 52.23 7.30 -60.21
CA ILE A 58 52.40 8.37 -59.22
C ILE A 58 51.04 8.94 -58.78
N GLN A 59 50.08 9.10 -59.70
CA GLN A 59 48.73 9.57 -59.34
C GLN A 59 47.99 8.57 -58.46
N VAL A 60 48.08 7.27 -58.74
CA VAL A 60 47.48 6.22 -57.90
C VAL A 60 48.07 6.28 -56.49
N VAL A 61 49.39 6.35 -56.36
CA VAL A 61 50.07 6.45 -55.05
C VAL A 61 49.66 7.72 -54.29
N ARG A 62 49.51 8.86 -54.98
CA ARG A 62 49.02 10.10 -54.35
C ARG A 62 47.59 9.95 -53.82
N LYS A 63 46.70 9.34 -54.60
CA LYS A 63 45.31 9.07 -54.17
C LYS A 63 45.28 8.09 -53.00
N GLU A 64 46.08 7.03 -53.02
CA GLU A 64 46.16 6.07 -51.91
C GLU A 64 46.65 6.74 -50.62
N LYS A 65 47.65 7.61 -50.71
CA LYS A 65 48.13 8.39 -49.56
C LYS A 65 47.04 9.29 -48.99
N GLN A 66 46.23 9.93 -49.83
CA GLN A 66 45.10 10.76 -49.40
C GLN A 66 44.02 9.91 -48.71
N ILE A 67 43.65 8.76 -49.28
CA ILE A 67 42.69 7.83 -48.68
C ILE A 67 43.19 7.36 -47.31
N ARG A 68 44.46 6.96 -47.19
CA ARG A 68 45.06 6.52 -45.94
C ARG A 68 45.00 7.59 -44.85
N HIS A 69 45.33 8.85 -45.19
CA HIS A 69 45.18 9.96 -44.26
C HIS A 69 43.72 10.21 -43.86
N SER A 70 42.78 10.10 -44.79
CA SER A 70 41.36 10.24 -44.50
C SER A 70 40.86 9.16 -43.53
N ILE A 71 41.27 7.90 -43.74
CA ILE A 71 40.93 6.78 -42.85
C ILE A 71 41.51 7.01 -41.45
N GLN A 72 42.78 7.41 -41.34
CA GLN A 72 43.41 7.69 -40.05
C GLN A 72 42.71 8.83 -39.29
N SER A 73 42.26 9.88 -40.00
CA SER A 73 41.48 10.95 -39.40
C SER A 73 40.15 10.42 -38.85
N GLN A 74 39.41 9.65 -39.65
CA GLN A 74 38.13 9.05 -39.24
C GLN A 74 38.30 8.07 -38.06
N GLU A 75 39.37 7.28 -38.03
CA GLU A 75 39.68 6.41 -36.88
C GLU A 75 39.91 7.21 -35.60
N SER A 76 40.58 8.36 -35.70
CA SER A 76 40.79 9.26 -34.56
C SER A 76 39.45 9.82 -34.05
N ASP A 77 38.59 10.26 -34.97
CA ASP A 77 37.26 10.79 -34.63
C ASP A 77 36.38 9.72 -33.95
N ILE A 78 36.36 8.51 -34.50
CA ILE A 78 35.61 7.38 -33.93
C ILE A 78 36.15 7.02 -32.54
N LYS A 79 37.47 7.01 -32.34
CA LYS A 79 38.08 6.77 -31.02
C LYS A 79 37.68 7.84 -30.01
N GLY A 80 37.63 9.11 -30.42
CA GLY A 80 37.14 10.22 -29.59
C GLY A 80 35.70 10.01 -29.16
N ILE A 81 34.79 9.79 -30.12
CA ILE A 81 33.36 9.56 -29.86
C ILE A 81 33.16 8.36 -28.93
N LEU A 82 33.87 7.25 -29.17
CA LEU A 82 33.76 6.06 -28.35
C LEU A 82 34.23 6.32 -26.91
N THR A 83 35.29 7.10 -26.73
CA THR A 83 35.82 7.47 -25.42
C THR A 83 34.80 8.32 -24.65
N ASP A 84 34.20 9.33 -25.29
CA ASP A 84 33.20 10.20 -24.68
C ASP A 84 31.91 9.42 -24.34
N PHE A 85 31.48 8.53 -25.22
CA PHE A 85 30.34 7.65 -24.97
C PHE A 85 30.58 6.74 -23.75
N MET A 86 31.73 6.05 -23.71
CA MET A 86 32.07 5.16 -22.59
C MET A 86 32.19 5.92 -21.26
N LYS A 87 32.69 7.16 -21.30
CA LYS A 87 32.73 8.04 -20.13
C LYS A 87 31.33 8.40 -19.66
N SER A 88 30.46 8.86 -20.57
CA SER A 88 29.07 9.23 -20.25
C SER A 88 28.28 8.05 -19.67
N VAL A 89 28.40 6.85 -20.25
CA VAL A 89 27.77 5.64 -19.71
C VAL A 89 28.30 5.30 -18.31
N SER A 90 29.61 5.45 -18.09
CA SER A 90 30.22 5.19 -16.78
C SER A 90 29.73 6.15 -15.69
N GLU A 91 29.56 7.43 -16.04
CA GLU A 91 29.01 8.46 -15.15
C GLU A 91 27.55 8.15 -14.78
N GLN A 92 26.71 7.80 -15.77
CA GLN A 92 25.31 7.42 -15.53
C GLN A 92 25.19 6.15 -14.65
N ILE A 93 26.04 5.15 -14.88
CA ILE A 93 26.06 3.93 -14.04
C ILE A 93 26.43 4.28 -12.59
N LEU A 94 27.36 5.20 -12.38
CA LEU A 94 27.77 5.62 -11.04
C LEU A 94 26.65 6.35 -10.31
N GLU A 95 25.94 7.24 -10.99
CA GLU A 95 24.77 7.97 -10.46
C GLU A 95 23.66 7.00 -10.06
N LEU A 96 23.25 6.09 -10.96
CA LEU A 96 22.24 5.06 -10.68
C LEU A 96 22.62 4.18 -9.49
N LYS A 97 23.91 3.83 -9.36
CA LYS A 97 24.40 3.05 -8.22
C LYS A 97 24.26 3.80 -6.90
N TYR A 98 24.46 5.12 -6.91
CA TYR A 98 24.29 5.96 -5.73
C TYR A 98 22.82 6.07 -5.34
N GLU A 99 21.93 6.36 -6.29
CA GLU A 99 20.49 6.43 -6.07
C GLU A 99 19.93 5.12 -5.52
N LEU A 100 20.33 3.98 -6.10
CA LEU A 100 19.93 2.66 -5.62
C LEU A 100 20.38 2.42 -4.18
N LYS A 101 21.61 2.82 -3.83
CA LYS A 101 22.14 2.69 -2.47
C LYS A 101 21.33 3.51 -1.47
N GLU A 102 20.94 4.73 -1.80
CA GLU A 102 20.09 5.57 -0.95
C GLU A 102 18.68 5.01 -0.81
N HIS A 103 18.10 4.49 -1.90
CA HIS A 103 16.80 3.84 -1.86
C HIS A 103 16.81 2.61 -0.94
N VAL A 104 17.82 1.73 -1.07
CA VAL A 104 17.98 0.56 -0.21
C VAL A 104 18.09 0.94 1.27
N LYS A 105 18.86 1.99 1.60
CA LYS A 105 18.94 2.50 2.99
C LYS A 105 17.57 2.94 3.50
N LYS A 106 16.83 3.72 2.71
CA LYS A 106 15.50 4.21 3.09
C LYS A 106 14.52 3.07 3.31
N THR A 107 14.47 2.10 2.39
CA THR A 107 13.61 0.91 2.52
C THR A 107 13.98 0.07 3.73
N SER A 108 15.27 -0.08 4.03
CA SER A 108 15.73 -0.80 5.23
C SER A 108 15.29 -0.11 6.52
N ALA A 109 15.37 1.23 6.59
CA ALA A 109 14.92 1.99 7.74
C ALA A 109 13.39 1.87 7.96
N GLN A 110 12.62 1.97 6.88
CA GLN A 110 11.17 1.77 6.91
C GLN A 110 10.78 0.34 7.35
N MET A 111 11.56 -0.66 6.97
CA MET A 111 11.33 -2.04 7.37
C MET A 111 11.57 -2.26 8.87
N GLU A 112 12.59 -1.63 9.45
CA GLU A 112 12.81 -1.67 10.90
C GLU A 112 11.69 -0.95 11.67
N GLU A 113 11.25 0.22 11.21
CA GLU A 113 10.10 0.91 11.81
C GLU A 113 8.82 0.03 11.77
N LEU A 114 8.58 -0.68 10.67
CA LEU A 114 7.46 -1.59 10.56
C LEU A 114 7.57 -2.80 11.51
N LYS A 115 8.79 -3.32 11.71
CA LYS A 115 9.03 -4.39 12.71
C LYS A 115 8.73 -3.90 14.12
N ASP A 116 9.16 -2.68 14.47
CA ASP A 116 8.89 -2.08 15.77
C ASP A 116 7.39 -1.89 15.99
N ILE A 117 6.66 -1.37 15.01
CA ILE A 117 5.19 -1.24 15.04
C ILE A 117 4.55 -2.62 15.23
N THR A 118 4.99 -3.63 14.48
CA THR A 118 4.46 -5.00 14.57
C THR A 118 4.69 -5.61 15.95
N CYS A 119 5.88 -5.39 16.52
CA CYS A 119 6.21 -5.83 17.89
C CYS A 119 5.30 -5.13 18.92
N GLY A 120 5.15 -3.81 18.80
CA GLY A 120 4.27 -3.01 19.66
C GLY A 120 2.81 -3.49 19.60
N LEU A 121 2.28 -3.76 18.41
CA LEU A 121 0.94 -4.31 18.22
C LEU A 121 0.76 -5.69 18.83
N LYS A 122 1.74 -6.60 18.66
CA LYS A 122 1.70 -7.93 19.30
C LYS A 122 1.67 -7.84 20.82
N LYS A 123 2.50 -6.96 21.40
CA LYS A 123 2.52 -6.73 22.85
C LYS A 123 1.20 -6.16 23.35
N HIS A 124 0.64 -5.17 22.65
CA HIS A 124 -0.65 -4.58 23.01
C HIS A 124 -1.79 -5.60 22.88
N HIS A 125 -1.80 -6.42 21.82
CA HIS A 125 -2.80 -7.47 21.64
C HIS A 125 -2.75 -8.49 22.78
N SER A 126 -1.55 -8.97 23.14
CA SER A 126 -1.38 -9.89 24.27
C SER A 126 -1.91 -9.30 25.58
N LEU A 127 -1.62 -8.03 25.88
CA LEU A 127 -2.13 -7.35 27.07
C LEU A 127 -3.66 -7.25 27.05
N CYS A 128 -4.24 -6.77 25.95
CA CYS A 128 -5.68 -6.58 25.81
C CYS A 128 -6.45 -7.90 25.92
N CYS A 129 -5.97 -8.98 25.30
CA CYS A 129 -6.60 -10.29 25.37
C CYS A 129 -6.55 -10.87 26.79
N ASN A 130 -5.45 -10.69 27.52
CA ASN A 130 -5.35 -11.13 28.91
C ASN A 130 -6.32 -10.35 29.82
N ASP A 131 -6.41 -9.02 29.67
CA ASP A 131 -7.32 -8.19 30.44
C ASP A 131 -8.79 -8.56 30.19
N ILE A 132 -9.16 -8.85 28.93
CA ILE A 132 -10.51 -9.29 28.58
C ILE A 132 -10.81 -10.68 29.15
N SER A 133 -9.86 -11.62 29.06
CA SER A 133 -10.00 -12.95 29.66
C SER A 133 -10.22 -12.88 31.16
N SER A 134 -9.43 -12.07 31.87
CA SER A 134 -9.60 -11.86 33.31
C SER A 134 -10.98 -11.31 33.65
N LYS A 135 -11.43 -10.26 32.94
CA LYS A 135 -12.77 -9.69 33.18
C LYS A 135 -13.91 -10.65 32.87
N MET A 136 -13.76 -11.48 31.85
CA MET A 136 -14.75 -12.51 31.52
C MET A 136 -14.83 -13.58 32.63
N GLN A 137 -13.69 -13.93 33.22
CA GLN A 137 -13.63 -14.84 34.36
C GLN A 137 -14.32 -14.22 35.59
N ASP A 138 -14.03 -12.95 35.90
CA ASP A 138 -14.67 -12.21 37.00
C ASP A 138 -16.20 -12.18 36.83
N VAL A 139 -16.69 -11.90 35.61
CA VAL A 139 -18.13 -11.92 35.30
C VAL A 139 -18.75 -13.31 35.44
N ALA A 140 -18.02 -14.38 35.06
CA ALA A 140 -18.49 -15.75 35.22
C ALA A 140 -18.61 -16.15 36.70
N GLU A 141 -17.64 -15.76 37.53
CA GLU A 141 -17.65 -15.99 38.97
C GLU A 141 -18.76 -15.20 39.67
N GLU A 142 -18.97 -13.94 39.30
CA GLU A 142 -20.07 -13.11 39.82
C GLU A 142 -21.45 -13.69 39.42
N SER A 143 -21.59 -14.16 38.19
CA SER A 143 -22.83 -14.80 37.71
C SER A 143 -23.17 -16.07 38.52
N GLU A 144 -22.18 -16.93 38.79
CA GLU A 144 -22.41 -18.14 39.59
C GLU A 144 -22.73 -17.81 41.06
N SER A 145 -22.11 -16.75 41.60
CA SER A 145 -22.45 -16.19 42.92
C SER A 145 -23.91 -15.72 42.98
N VAL A 146 -24.37 -14.93 42.00
CA VAL A 146 -25.77 -14.47 41.92
C VAL A 146 -26.73 -15.64 41.78
N LYS A 147 -26.41 -16.62 40.93
CA LYS A 147 -27.22 -17.84 40.76
C LYS A 147 -27.35 -18.63 42.07
N THR A 148 -26.25 -18.75 42.81
CA THR A 148 -26.24 -19.42 44.12
C THR A 148 -27.09 -18.66 45.13
N GLN A 149 -26.92 -17.34 45.24
CA GLN A 149 -27.73 -16.49 46.13
C GLN A 149 -29.22 -16.56 45.78
N MET A 150 -29.56 -16.55 44.50
CA MET A 150 -30.94 -16.66 44.04
C MET A 150 -31.55 -18.03 44.39
N SER A 151 -30.78 -19.11 44.28
CA SER A 151 -31.22 -20.44 44.70
C SER A 151 -31.54 -20.49 46.20
N VAL A 152 -30.65 -19.93 47.03
CA VAL A 152 -30.85 -19.85 48.49
C VAL A 152 -32.10 -19.05 48.83
N LEU A 153 -32.28 -17.89 48.20
CA LEU A 153 -33.45 -17.05 48.40
C LEU A 153 -34.75 -17.77 48.00
N ASN A 154 -34.72 -18.50 46.89
CA ASN A 154 -35.87 -19.25 46.38
C ASN A 154 -36.25 -20.41 47.32
N GLU A 155 -35.26 -21.13 47.85
CA GLU A 155 -35.49 -22.16 48.87
C GLU A 155 -36.07 -21.58 50.18
N GLU A 156 -35.57 -20.43 50.63
CA GLU A 156 -36.08 -19.78 51.83
C GLU A 156 -37.53 -19.31 51.64
N LEU A 157 -37.83 -18.73 50.47
CA LEU A 157 -39.19 -18.31 50.11
C LEU A 157 -40.13 -19.51 50.07
N LEU A 158 -39.71 -20.63 49.47
CA LEU A 158 -40.50 -21.86 49.41
C LEU A 158 -40.83 -22.38 50.81
N LYS A 159 -39.84 -22.42 51.72
CA LYS A 159 -40.01 -22.84 53.11
C LYS A 159 -41.00 -21.96 53.87
N ARG A 160 -40.90 -20.63 53.70
CA ARG A 160 -41.86 -19.68 54.31
C ARG A 160 -43.27 -19.89 53.77
N PHE A 161 -43.40 -20.10 52.46
CA PHE A 161 -44.70 -20.35 51.82
C PHE A 161 -45.35 -21.66 52.30
N GLN A 162 -44.55 -22.72 52.46
CA GLN A 162 -45.01 -23.97 53.05
C GLN A 162 -45.44 -23.80 54.50
N SER A 163 -44.63 -23.14 55.33
CA SER A 163 -44.99 -22.86 56.73
C SER A 163 -46.30 -22.07 56.84
N PHE A 164 -46.51 -21.08 55.97
CA PHE A 164 -47.76 -20.32 55.91
C PHE A 164 -48.95 -21.20 55.49
N THR A 165 -48.77 -22.02 54.46
CA THR A 165 -49.80 -22.94 53.97
C THR A 165 -50.19 -23.96 55.03
N ASP A 166 -49.20 -24.53 55.74
CA ASP A 166 -49.41 -25.45 56.84
C ASP A 166 -50.17 -24.78 57.98
N SER A 167 -49.83 -23.53 58.32
CA SER A 167 -50.55 -22.74 59.33
C SER A 167 -52.02 -22.54 58.95
N ILE A 168 -52.31 -22.17 57.70
CA ILE A 168 -53.69 -22.04 57.21
C ILE A 168 -54.42 -23.38 57.30
N LYS A 169 -53.76 -24.47 56.88
CA LYS A 169 -54.34 -25.81 56.92
C LYS A 169 -54.71 -26.22 58.35
N THR A 170 -53.82 -25.98 59.32
CA THR A 170 -54.10 -26.23 60.74
C THR A 170 -55.28 -25.41 61.25
N GLN A 171 -55.35 -24.12 60.90
CA GLN A 171 -56.48 -23.26 61.29
C GLN A 171 -57.81 -23.75 60.68
N LEU A 172 -57.82 -24.13 59.41
CA LEU A 172 -59.01 -24.68 58.73
C LEU A 172 -59.44 -26.03 59.31
N SER A 173 -58.50 -26.91 59.65
CA SER A 173 -58.80 -28.18 60.33
C SER A 173 -59.46 -27.94 61.68
N ALA A 174 -58.94 -27.02 62.50
CA ALA A 174 -59.55 -26.67 63.79
C ALA A 174 -61.00 -26.17 63.65
N ILE A 175 -61.28 -25.34 62.64
CA ILE A 175 -62.65 -24.87 62.34
C ILE A 175 -63.56 -26.02 61.89
N THR A 176 -63.03 -26.95 61.10
CA THR A 176 -63.79 -28.07 60.54
C THR A 176 -64.12 -29.11 61.61
N ASP A 177 -63.18 -29.36 62.53
CA ASP A 177 -63.36 -30.26 63.66
C ASP A 177 -64.32 -29.67 64.70
N HIS A 178 -64.28 -28.35 64.94
CA HIS A 178 -65.28 -27.65 65.77
C HIS A 178 -66.72 -27.72 65.22
N LYS A 179 -66.90 -28.03 63.92
CA LYS A 179 -68.23 -28.16 63.30
C LYS A 179 -68.84 -29.56 63.44
N LYS A 180 -68.06 -30.56 63.89
CA LYS A 180 -68.57 -31.92 64.15
C LYS A 180 -69.03 -32.16 65.58
N GLU A 181 -68.75 -31.27 66.53
CA GLU A 181 -68.90 -31.58 67.97
C GLU A 181 -69.81 -30.64 68.78
N ASN A 182 -70.60 -29.73 68.17
CA ASN A 182 -71.53 -28.88 68.95
C ASN A 182 -72.95 -28.82 68.38
N HIS A 183 -73.79 -29.72 68.87
CA HIS A 183 -75.17 -29.41 69.22
C HIS A 183 -75.21 -29.06 70.72
N HIS A 184 -75.37 -27.77 71.08
CA HIS A 184 -76.30 -27.31 72.12
C HIS A 184 -76.18 -25.79 72.44
N SER A 185 -77.36 -25.18 72.59
CA SER A 185 -77.73 -24.01 73.42
C SER A 185 -77.29 -22.58 73.01
N THR A 186 -78.29 -21.81 72.52
CA THR A 186 -78.79 -20.48 72.98
C THR A 186 -77.89 -19.68 73.98
N GLN A 187 -77.70 -18.34 73.96
CA GLN A 187 -78.61 -17.20 73.67
C GLN A 187 -77.85 -15.83 73.70
N ASN A 188 -78.29 -14.85 72.88
CA ASN A 188 -78.08 -13.37 72.81
C ASN A 188 -77.16 -12.59 73.79
N LYS A 189 -76.38 -11.62 73.27
CA LYS A 189 -76.74 -10.17 73.25
C LYS A 189 -75.78 -9.26 72.45
N ASP A 190 -76.41 -8.24 71.87
CA ASP A 190 -75.99 -7.08 71.07
C ASP A 190 -74.58 -6.47 71.25
N GLN A 191 -73.99 -6.01 70.14
CA GLN A 191 -73.50 -4.62 70.02
C GLN A 191 -73.22 -4.20 68.56
N SER A 192 -73.83 -3.09 68.15
CA SER A 192 -73.61 -2.37 66.89
C SER A 192 -72.19 -1.82 66.72
N SER A 193 -71.67 -1.81 65.49
CA SER A 193 -71.30 -0.56 64.79
C SER A 193 -70.77 -0.80 63.36
N ASN A 194 -71.42 -0.09 62.43
CA ASN A 194 -70.98 0.53 61.18
C ASN A 194 -70.12 -0.26 60.17
N ASN A 195 -70.85 -0.67 59.14
CA ASN A 195 -70.44 -0.79 57.74
C ASN A 195 -70.01 0.58 57.20
N GLU A 196 -68.80 0.69 56.64
CA GLU A 196 -68.54 1.57 55.51
C GLU A 196 -67.94 0.74 54.37
N ASN A 197 -68.65 0.82 53.26
CA ASN A 197 -68.45 0.15 52.00
C ASN A 197 -67.95 1.20 51.02
N THR A 198 -66.77 1.03 50.44
CA THR A 198 -66.44 1.60 49.14
C THR A 198 -65.45 0.69 48.43
N ASN A 199 -66.01 -0.16 47.57
CA ASN A 199 -65.43 -0.39 46.25
C ASN A 199 -65.32 0.96 45.53
N ASP A 200 -64.24 1.21 44.80
CA ASP A 200 -64.45 1.57 43.40
C ASP A 200 -63.31 1.13 42.50
N SER A 201 -63.72 0.74 41.31
CA SER A 201 -62.94 0.20 40.22
C SER A 201 -62.51 1.30 39.25
N SER A 202 -61.82 0.86 38.20
CA SER A 202 -61.62 1.52 36.91
C SER A 202 -60.31 2.32 36.81
N SER A 203 -59.39 1.88 35.95
CA SER A 203 -59.41 2.07 34.48
C SER A 203 -58.96 3.47 34.13
N VAL A 204 -57.87 3.57 33.37
CA VAL A 204 -57.87 4.08 31.99
C VAL A 204 -56.41 4.25 31.56
N VAL A 205 -56.05 3.47 30.54
CA VAL A 205 -54.93 3.73 29.64
C VAL A 205 -55.23 5.03 28.88
N SER A 206 -54.30 5.96 28.88
CA SER A 206 -54.26 7.14 28.00
C SER A 206 -52.81 7.61 27.94
N GLU A 207 -52.18 7.99 26.84
CA GLU A 207 -52.54 8.03 25.42
C GLU A 207 -51.22 8.33 24.70
N ILE A 208 -50.93 7.62 23.62
CA ILE A 208 -49.79 7.92 22.74
C ILE A 208 -50.16 9.20 21.99
N GLN A 209 -49.53 10.33 22.33
CA GLN A 209 -49.53 11.49 21.44
C GLN A 209 -48.36 11.39 20.46
N LYS A 210 -48.68 10.92 19.25
CA LYS A 210 -48.05 11.45 18.04
C LYS A 210 -48.85 12.69 17.63
N THR A 211 -48.18 13.83 17.49
CA THR A 211 -48.57 14.78 16.44
C THR A 211 -47.35 15.23 15.64
N PRO A 212 -47.48 15.26 14.29
CA PRO A 212 -46.48 15.75 13.38
C PRO A 212 -46.65 17.26 13.17
N ASN A 213 -45.57 18.03 13.18
CA ASN A 213 -45.59 19.37 12.59
C ASN A 213 -44.77 19.36 11.30
N LYS A 214 -45.51 19.46 10.19
CA LYS A 214 -45.03 19.97 8.91
C LYS A 214 -45.26 21.48 8.90
N ASP A 215 -44.20 22.24 8.67
CA ASP A 215 -44.19 23.44 7.83
C ASP A 215 -42.73 23.62 7.38
N GLN A 216 -42.40 23.20 6.17
CA GLN A 216 -42.36 23.96 4.92
C GLN A 216 -41.36 25.14 4.89
N ARG A 217 -40.31 24.88 4.11
CA ARG A 217 -39.58 25.78 3.20
C ARG A 217 -38.64 26.84 3.80
N SER A 218 -37.35 26.50 3.73
CA SER A 218 -36.43 27.29 2.90
C SER A 218 -35.51 26.35 2.12
N SER A 219 -35.64 26.38 0.80
CA SER A 219 -34.75 25.73 -0.16
C SER A 219 -33.38 26.43 -0.11
N GLN A 220 -32.55 26.06 0.87
CA GLN A 220 -31.12 26.09 0.68
C GLN A 220 -30.73 24.67 0.27
N THR A 221 -30.10 24.53 -0.88
CA THR A 221 -29.35 23.33 -1.25
C THR A 221 -28.27 23.15 -0.20
N VAL A 222 -28.60 22.46 0.90
CA VAL A 222 -27.61 21.93 1.84
C VAL A 222 -26.84 20.89 1.04
N THR A 223 -25.67 21.27 0.55
CA THR A 223 -24.68 20.33 0.03
C THR A 223 -24.50 19.27 1.12
N ARG A 224 -25.03 18.06 0.88
CA ARG A 224 -24.95 16.96 1.84
C ARG A 224 -23.49 16.52 1.94
N GLN A 225 -22.78 17.09 2.89
CA GLN A 225 -21.42 16.70 3.19
C GLN A 225 -21.45 15.35 3.93
N THR A 226 -20.87 14.33 3.32
CA THR A 226 -20.77 12.99 3.91
C THR A 226 -19.49 12.93 4.74
N LEU A 227 -19.63 12.75 6.05
CA LEU A 227 -18.48 12.59 6.94
C LEU A 227 -18.22 11.09 7.20
N ILE A 228 -17.05 10.62 6.80
CA ILE A 228 -16.57 9.25 7.09
C ILE A 228 -15.66 9.32 8.31
N ILE A 229 -15.98 8.55 9.34
CA ILE A 229 -15.20 8.48 10.59
C ILE A 229 -14.66 7.06 10.74
N GLY A 230 -13.36 6.94 10.96
CA GLY A 230 -12.76 5.63 11.26
C GLY A 230 -11.34 5.73 11.80
N ASP A 231 -10.72 4.58 11.98
CA ASP A 231 -9.41 4.45 12.61
C ASP A 231 -8.25 4.66 11.60
N SER A 232 -7.05 4.23 11.98
CA SER A 232 -5.84 4.32 11.15
C SER A 232 -5.94 3.58 9.80
N ILE A 233 -6.90 2.68 9.61
CA ILE A 233 -7.11 1.96 8.34
C ILE A 233 -7.58 2.94 7.26
N LEU A 234 -8.40 3.93 7.62
CA LEU A 234 -8.90 4.93 6.67
C LEU A 234 -7.87 6.00 6.31
N LYS A 235 -6.71 6.03 6.98
CA LYS A 235 -5.60 6.96 6.68
C LYS A 235 -5.04 6.77 5.26
N GLY A 236 -5.22 5.58 4.67
CA GLY A 236 -4.82 5.26 3.30
C GLY A 236 -5.81 5.67 2.21
N ILE A 237 -7.02 6.13 2.56
CA ILE A 237 -7.99 6.60 1.56
C ILE A 237 -7.56 7.99 1.10
N ASN A 238 -6.95 8.04 -0.08
CA ASN A 238 -6.49 9.28 -0.69
C ASN A 238 -7.71 10.13 -1.10
N LYS A 239 -7.76 11.40 -0.66
CA LYS A 239 -8.86 12.33 -0.97
C LYS A 239 -9.09 12.51 -2.48
N SER A 240 -8.10 12.18 -3.31
CA SER A 240 -8.16 12.26 -4.77
C SER A 240 -9.17 11.32 -5.44
N GLY A 241 -9.69 10.31 -4.72
CA GLY A 241 -10.71 9.38 -5.24
C GLY A 241 -12.12 9.59 -4.65
N LEU A 242 -12.27 10.53 -3.71
CA LEU A 242 -13.54 10.82 -3.06
C LEU A 242 -14.21 12.02 -3.74
N LYS A 243 -15.54 12.01 -3.79
CA LYS A 243 -16.31 13.16 -4.27
C LYS A 243 -16.03 14.37 -3.37
N THR A 244 -16.12 15.58 -3.93
CA THR A 244 -15.79 16.85 -3.25
C THR A 244 -16.67 17.18 -2.04
N ASP A 245 -17.74 16.42 -1.82
CA ASP A 245 -18.66 16.50 -0.69
C ASP A 245 -18.38 15.45 0.40
N VAL A 246 -17.26 14.73 0.34
CA VAL A 246 -16.90 13.72 1.35
C VAL A 246 -15.70 14.18 2.18
N ASP A 247 -15.90 14.34 3.49
CA ASP A 247 -14.83 14.54 4.46
C ASP A 247 -14.49 13.25 5.18
N VAL A 248 -13.20 13.07 5.47
CA VAL A 248 -12.69 11.91 6.21
C VAL A 248 -12.03 12.38 7.49
N LEU A 249 -12.58 11.96 8.62
CA LEU A 249 -12.00 12.16 9.95
C LEU A 249 -11.37 10.85 10.42
N THR A 250 -10.05 10.87 10.58
CA THR A 250 -9.30 9.71 11.09
C THR A 250 -8.98 9.87 12.57
N CYS A 251 -9.35 8.88 13.36
CA CYS A 251 -9.15 8.84 14.82
C CYS A 251 -8.30 7.60 15.19
N PRO A 252 -6.99 7.61 14.86
CA PRO A 252 -6.13 6.44 15.04
C PRO A 252 -6.03 6.05 16.53
N GLY A 253 -6.24 4.76 16.82
CA GLY A 253 -6.12 4.19 18.17
C GLY A 253 -7.24 4.56 19.14
N LYS A 254 -8.25 5.33 18.72
CA LYS A 254 -9.36 5.73 19.60
C LYS A 254 -10.46 4.68 19.64
N LYS A 255 -11.02 4.46 20.83
CA LYS A 255 -12.21 3.60 21.01
C LYS A 255 -13.49 4.34 20.59
N LEU A 256 -14.54 3.61 20.24
CA LEU A 256 -15.85 4.15 19.83
C LEU A 256 -16.38 5.27 20.75
N ASN A 257 -16.27 5.09 22.06
CA ASN A 257 -16.74 6.08 23.05
C ASN A 257 -15.96 7.40 23.00
N GLU A 258 -14.66 7.34 22.68
CA GLU A 258 -13.81 8.52 22.54
C GLU A 258 -14.10 9.25 21.23
N ILE A 259 -14.40 8.51 20.16
CA ILE A 259 -14.85 9.06 18.88
C ILE A 259 -16.17 9.81 19.08
N GLN A 260 -17.13 9.19 19.79
CA GLN A 260 -18.41 9.80 20.10
C GLN A 260 -18.26 11.09 20.90
N SER A 261 -17.42 11.10 21.94
CA SER A 261 -17.18 12.30 22.75
C SER A 261 -16.55 13.45 21.95
N ASN A 262 -15.62 13.16 21.03
CA ASN A 262 -15.03 14.18 20.17
C ASN A 262 -16.04 14.69 19.14
N LEU A 263 -16.84 13.81 18.54
CA LEU A 263 -17.85 14.19 17.56
C LEU A 263 -18.93 15.09 18.19
N SER A 264 -19.40 14.76 19.39
CA SER A 264 -20.34 15.61 20.14
C SER A 264 -19.75 16.99 20.46
N ARG A 265 -18.44 17.09 20.71
CA ARG A 265 -17.74 18.36 20.97
C ARG A 265 -17.56 19.19 19.69
N GLU A 266 -17.26 18.55 18.57
CA GLU A 266 -17.05 19.22 17.28
C GLU A 266 -18.35 19.69 16.64
N ILE A 267 -19.45 18.96 16.84
CA ILE A 267 -20.80 19.40 16.45
C ILE A 267 -21.27 20.58 17.31
N ALA A 268 -20.89 20.64 18.59
CA ALA A 268 -21.28 21.74 19.47
C ALA A 268 -20.50 23.05 19.24
N THR A 269 -19.44 23.02 18.43
CA THR A 269 -18.54 24.17 18.18
C THR A 269 -18.62 24.72 16.74
N LYS A 270 -19.48 24.14 15.89
CA LYS A 270 -19.84 24.64 14.56
C LYS A 270 -21.30 25.04 14.53
#